data_AF-A0A348XET4-F1
#
_entry.id   AF-A0A348XET4-F1
#
_cell.length_a   1.000
_cell.length_b   1.000
_cell.length_c   1.000
_cell.angle_alpha   90.00
_cell.angle_beta   90.00
_cell.angle_gamma   90.00
#
_symmetry.space_group_name_H-M   'P 1'
#
loop_
_entity.id
_entity.type
_entity.pdbx_description
1 polymer ?
#
loop_
_entity_poly.entity_id
_entity_poly.type
_entity_poly.pdbx_seq_one_letter_code
_entity_poly.pdbx_strand_id
1 'polypeptide(L)'
;METTSKRGQWQEILETQKRSGISIAAFCRKEDLHQWQFYYWRKRLEVPDDGFVELVRPHPTGRRAGLSIRRGDLEIMVECDFDGPTLRKLLQTIEC
;
A
#
# COMPACT_ATOMS: atom_id res chain seq x y z
N MET A 1 18.81 7.64 23.12
CA MET A 1 17.41 7.18 23.18
C MET A 1 16.88 7.19 21.76
N GLU A 2 16.80 6.03 21.11
CA GLU A 2 16.34 5.91 19.73
C GLU A 2 14.85 6.22 19.64
N THR A 3 14.48 7.17 18.79
CA THR A 3 13.08 7.53 18.52
C THR A 3 12.50 6.53 17.53
N THR A 4 12.01 5.39 18.02
CA THR A 4 11.31 4.41 17.17
C THR A 4 10.14 5.08 16.46
N SER A 5 10.13 5.04 15.13
CA SER A 5 9.05 5.61 14.34
C SER A 5 7.71 4.99 14.74
N LYS A 6 6.61 5.76 14.64
CA LYS A 6 5.25 5.24 14.90
C LYS A 6 5.00 3.94 14.14
N ARG A 7 5.50 3.83 12.91
CA ARG A 7 5.38 2.63 12.08
C ARG A 7 6.06 1.41 12.72
N GLY A 8 7.29 1.57 13.21
CA GLY A 8 8.03 0.50 13.89
C GLY A 8 7.36 0.03 15.18
N GLN A 9 6.83 0.97 15.96
CA GLN A 9 6.07 0.65 17.18
C GLN A 9 4.83 -0.20 16.84
N TRP A 10 4.10 0.15 15.79
CA TRP A 10 2.92 -0.62 15.37
C TRP A 10 3.26 -1.98 14.76
N GLN A 11 4.41 -2.12 14.09
CA GLN A 11 4.89 -3.43 13.65
C GLN A 11 5.15 -4.36 14.84
N GLU A 12 5.81 -3.86 15.89
CA GLU A 12 6.07 -4.64 17.10
C GLU A 12 4.79 -5.04 17.86
N ILE A 13 3.82 -4.12 17.93
CA ILE A 13 2.50 -4.40 18.53
C ILE A 13 1.77 -5.51 17.76
N LEU A 14 1.77 -5.46 16.42
CA LEU A 14 1.13 -6.48 15.57
C LEU A 14 1.82 -7.85 15.72
N GLU A 15 3.14 -7.89 15.73
CA GLU A 15 3.90 -9.14 15.93
C GLU A 15 3.71 -9.71 17.34
N THR A 16 3.58 -8.86 18.35
CA THR A 16 3.28 -9.28 19.72
C THR A 16 1.86 -9.86 19.81
N GLN A 17 0.88 -9.22 19.16
CA GLN A 17 -0.47 -9.79 19.05
C GLN A 17 -0.46 -11.15 18.34
N LYS A 18 0.26 -11.28 17.22
CA LYS A 18 0.36 -12.53 16.46
C LYS A 18 0.99 -13.66 17.29
N ARG A 19 2.08 -13.38 18.02
CA ARG A 19 2.74 -14.33 18.91
C ARG A 19 1.90 -14.71 20.13
N SER A 20 1.06 -13.79 20.61
CA SER A 20 0.22 -14.04 21.78
C SER A 20 -0.88 -15.09 21.55
N GLY A 21 -1.25 -15.35 20.29
CA GLY A 21 -2.27 -16.34 19.94
C GLY A 21 -3.70 -16.00 20.37
N ILE A 22 -3.91 -14.86 21.04
CA ILE A 22 -5.23 -14.39 21.48
C ILE A 22 -5.89 -13.52 20.41
N SER A 23 -7.23 -13.46 20.45
CA SER A 23 -7.98 -12.60 19.53
C SER A 23 -7.56 -11.13 19.65
N ILE A 24 -7.66 -10.39 18.55
CA ILE A 24 -7.34 -8.96 18.49
C ILE A 24 -8.13 -8.18 19.55
N ALA A 25 -9.42 -8.48 19.73
CA ALA A 25 -10.24 -7.82 20.74
C ALA A 25 -9.75 -8.08 22.18
N ALA A 26 -9.28 -9.29 22.47
CA ALA A 26 -8.70 -9.61 23.77
C ALA A 26 -7.34 -8.92 23.96
N PHE A 27 -6.51 -8.89 22.92
CA PHE A 27 -5.22 -8.20 22.93
C PHE A 27 -5.39 -6.69 23.15
N CYS A 28 -6.29 -6.04 22.39
CA CYS A 28 -6.59 -4.63 22.53
C CYS A 28 -7.10 -4.26 23.94
N ARG A 29 -7.92 -5.12 24.56
CA ARG A 29 -8.34 -4.92 25.96
C ARG A 29 -7.19 -5.06 26.96
N LYS A 30 -6.26 -5.98 26.71
CA LYS A 30 -5.12 -6.24 27.59
C LYS A 30 -4.08 -5.11 27.55
N GLU A 31 -3.79 -4.61 26.35
CA GLU A 31 -2.76 -3.60 26.09
C GLU A 31 -3.31 -2.15 26.08
N ASP A 32 -4.56 -1.95 26.49
CA ASP A 32 -5.28 -0.67 26.48
C ASP A 32 -5.24 0.06 25.12
N LEU A 33 -5.41 -0.72 24.04
CA LEU A 33 -5.41 -0.22 22.67
C LEU A 33 -6.84 -0.09 22.14
N HIS A 34 -7.07 0.96 21.38
CA HIS A 34 -8.30 1.07 20.60
C HIS A 34 -8.30 0.09 19.42
N GLN A 35 -9.34 -0.74 19.33
CA GLN A 35 -9.48 -1.71 18.23
C GLN A 35 -9.45 -1.05 16.84
N TRP A 36 -10.08 0.13 16.68
CA TRP A 36 -10.08 0.86 15.41
C TRP A 36 -8.65 1.23 14.96
N GLN A 37 -7.81 1.62 15.92
CA GLN A 37 -6.43 2.00 15.67
C GLN A 37 -5.59 0.78 15.28
N PHE A 38 -5.83 -0.36 15.95
CA PHE A 38 -5.20 -1.62 15.60
C PHE A 38 -5.53 -2.05 14.17
N TYR A 39 -6.81 -2.04 13.78
CA TYR A 39 -7.22 -2.39 12.41
C TYR A 39 -6.66 -1.42 11.36
N TYR A 40 -6.63 -0.12 11.69
CA TYR A 40 -6.04 0.88 10.82
C TYR A 40 -4.56 0.58 10.54
N TRP A 41 -3.77 0.33 11.58
CA TRP A 41 -2.34 0.06 11.43
C TRP A 41 -2.04 -1.29 10.81
N ARG A 42 -2.83 -2.33 11.12
CA ARG A 42 -2.73 -3.63 10.43
C ARG A 42 -2.88 -3.46 8.93
N LYS A 43 -3.95 -2.79 8.47
CA LYS A 43 -4.18 -2.54 7.05
C LYS A 43 -3.07 -1.68 6.43
N ARG A 44 -2.62 -0.65 7.14
CA ARG A 44 -1.56 0.25 6.68
C ARG A 44 -0.20 -0.44 6.54
N LEU A 45 0.07 -1.46 7.36
CA LEU A 45 1.33 -2.21 7.37
C LEU A 45 1.30 -3.46 6.47
N GLU A 46 0.12 -3.98 6.15
CA GLU A 46 -0.08 -5.03 5.14
C GLU A 46 0.14 -4.53 3.71
N VAL A 47 -0.12 -3.24 3.45
CA VAL A 47 0.19 -2.64 2.14
C VAL A 47 1.70 -2.39 2.09
N PRO A 48 2.44 -3.01 1.16
CA PRO A 48 3.85 -2.75 1.00
C PRO A 48 4.07 -1.27 0.66
N ASP A 49 5.09 -0.69 1.27
CA ASP A 49 5.40 0.75 1.19
C ASP A 49 6.32 1.07 0.02
N ASP A 50 6.47 0.11 -0.89
CA ASP A 50 7.13 0.27 -2.17
C ASP A 50 6.33 1.19 -3.12
N GLY A 51 5.12 1.61 -2.75
CA GLY A 51 4.34 2.62 -3.47
C GLY A 51 3.76 2.11 -4.79
N PHE A 52 3.99 0.84 -5.10
CA PHE A 52 3.44 0.17 -6.27
C PHE A 52 2.15 -0.55 -5.90
N VAL A 53 1.10 -0.31 -6.68
CA VAL A 53 -0.19 -0.99 -6.54
C VAL A 53 -0.38 -1.89 -7.76
N GLU A 54 -0.56 -3.18 -7.53
CA GLU A 54 -0.89 -4.12 -8.60
C GLU A 54 -2.28 -3.79 -9.16
N LEU A 55 -2.36 -3.63 -10.49
CA LEU A 55 -3.60 -3.34 -11.19
C LEU A 55 -4.26 -4.64 -11.64
N VAL A 56 -5.32 -5.04 -10.95
CA VAL A 56 -6.13 -6.20 -11.34
C VAL A 56 -7.05 -5.82 -12.49
N ARG A 57 -6.92 -6.47 -13.66
CA ARG A 57 -7.86 -6.27 -14.77
C ARG A 57 -9.17 -7.00 -14.48
N PRO A 58 -10.30 -6.30 -14.30
CA PRO A 58 -11.56 -6.95 -13.91
C PRO A 58 -12.22 -7.74 -15.06
N HIS A 59 -11.78 -7.58 -16.33
CA HIS A 59 -12.30 -8.33 -17.47
C HIS A 59 -11.19 -8.68 -18.49
N PRO A 60 -11.06 -9.95 -18.92
CA PRO A 60 -10.07 -10.38 -19.90
C PRO A 60 -10.47 -10.13 -21.36
N THR A 61 -11.70 -9.67 -21.64
CA THR A 61 -12.22 -9.59 -23.01
C THR A 61 -12.33 -8.16 -23.53
N GLY A 62 -11.53 -7.84 -24.56
CA GLY A 62 -12.10 -7.18 -25.74
C GLY A 62 -11.70 -5.74 -26.06
N ARG A 63 -10.86 -5.06 -25.27
CA ARG A 63 -10.32 -3.75 -25.68
C ARG A 63 -8.88 -3.61 -25.22
N ARG A 64 -8.03 -3.08 -26.11
CA ARG A 64 -6.74 -2.54 -25.71
C ARG A 64 -7.04 -1.30 -24.84
N ALA A 65 -7.25 -1.51 -23.55
CA ALA A 65 -7.55 -0.44 -22.61
C ALA A 65 -6.22 0.13 -22.09
N GLY A 66 -6.10 1.46 -22.17
CA GLY A 66 -5.03 2.20 -21.50
C GLY A 66 -5.21 2.22 -19.97
N LEU A 67 -4.26 2.84 -19.29
CA LEU A 67 -4.28 3.11 -17.86
C LEU A 67 -4.56 4.60 -17.64
N SER A 68 -5.55 4.94 -16.81
CA SER A 68 -5.75 6.31 -16.33
C SER A 68 -5.52 6.39 -14.82
N ILE A 69 -4.71 7.37 -14.39
CA ILE A 69 -4.46 7.71 -13.00
C ILE A 69 -4.99 9.12 -12.77
N ARG A 70 -5.94 9.29 -11.85
CA ARG A 70 -6.57 10.59 -11.56
C ARG A 70 -6.35 11.05 -10.13
N ARG A 71 -5.97 12.31 -9.96
CA ARG A 71 -5.85 13.00 -8.66
C ARG A 71 -6.44 14.41 -8.77
N GLY A 72 -7.70 14.56 -8.33
CA GLY A 72 -8.45 15.81 -8.52
C GLY A 72 -8.70 16.04 -10.01
N ASP A 73 -8.28 17.20 -10.51
CA ASP A 73 -8.37 17.59 -11.92
C ASP A 73 -7.17 17.12 -12.77
N LEU A 74 -6.15 16.53 -12.13
CA LEU A 74 -5.01 15.95 -12.84
C LEU A 74 -5.34 14.52 -13.28
N GLU A 75 -5.21 14.25 -14.57
CA GLU A 75 -5.32 12.92 -15.15
C GLU A 75 -4.05 12.58 -15.95
N ILE A 76 -3.46 11.41 -15.66
CA ILE A 76 -2.38 10.81 -16.44
C ILE A 76 -2.97 9.62 -17.17
N MET A 77 -2.98 9.68 -18.50
CA MET A 77 -3.47 8.61 -19.35
C MET A 77 -2.31 7.97 -20.11
N VAL A 78 -2.13 6.67 -19.95
CA VAL A 78 -1.19 5.84 -20.69
C VAL A 78 -2.02 4.97 -21.62
N GLU A 79 -2.07 5.34 -22.90
CA GLU A 79 -2.80 4.57 -23.90
C GLU A 79 -2.23 3.16 -24.08
N CYS A 80 -3.06 2.26 -24.57
CA CYS A 80 -2.69 0.86 -24.73
C CYS A 80 -1.59 0.59 -25.77
N ASP A 81 -1.35 1.54 -26.67
CA ASP A 81 -0.33 1.56 -27.71
C ASP A 81 0.83 2.51 -27.35
N PHE A 82 0.92 2.94 -26.08
CA PHE A 82 2.00 3.77 -25.59
C PHE A 82 3.36 3.14 -25.89
N ASP A 83 4.27 3.93 -26.46
CA ASP A 83 5.59 3.48 -26.86
C ASP A 83 6.47 3.18 -25.62
N GLY A 84 6.68 1.88 -25.34
CA GLY A 84 7.51 1.40 -24.24
C GLY A 84 8.94 1.97 -24.22
N PRO A 85 9.64 2.10 -25.37
CA PRO A 85 10.92 2.79 -25.44
C PRO A 85 10.88 4.24 -24.92
N THR A 86 9.82 4.99 -25.23
CA THR A 86 9.61 6.35 -24.71
C THR A 86 9.40 6.35 -23.19
N LEU A 87 8.62 5.41 -22.65
CA LEU A 87 8.45 5.27 -21.19
C LEU A 87 9.80 5.00 -20.51
N ARG A 88 10.60 4.10 -21.08
CA ARG A 88 11.93 3.75 -20.54
C ARG A 88 12.85 4.97 -20.49
N LYS A 89 12.89 5.77 -21.57
CA LYS A 89 13.69 7.00 -21.60
C LYS A 89 13.24 7.98 -20.52
N LEU A 90 11.93 8.14 -20.32
CA LEU A 90 11.38 9.00 -19.27
C LEU A 90 11.77 8.51 -17.87
N LEU A 91 11.60 7.22 -17.57
CA LEU A 91 11.96 6.67 -16.26
C LEU A 91 13.45 6.88 -15.95
N GLN A 92 14.32 6.69 -16.93
CA GLN A 92 15.76 6.96 -16.79
C GLN A 92 16.10 8.41 -16.46
N THR A 93 15.23 9.38 -16.79
CA THR A 93 15.45 10.79 -16.41
C THR A 93 15.05 11.12 -14.97
N ILE A 94 14.23 10.27 -14.34
CA ILE A 94 13.66 10.51 -13.01
C ILE A 94 14.42 9.72 -11.93
N GLU A 95 14.99 8.57 -12.28
CA GLU A 95 15.76 7.68 -11.39
C GLU A 95 17.21 8.17 -11.11
N CYS A 96 17.41 9.48 -10.90
CA CYS A 96 18.73 10.05 -10.56
C CYS A 96 19.44 9.36 -9.39
#